data_AF-A0AAP0EMT6-F1
#
_entry.id   AF-A0AAP0EMT6-F1
#
_cell.length_a   1.000
_cell.length_b   1.000
_cell.length_c   1.000
_cell.angle_alpha   90.00
_cell.angle_beta   90.00
_cell.angle_gamma   90.00
#
_symmetry.space_group_name_H-M   'P 1'
#
loop_
_entity.id
_entity.type
_entity.pdbx_description
1 polymer ?
#
loop_
_entity_poly.entity_id
_entity_poly.type
_entity_poly.pdbx_seq_one_letter_code
_entity_poly.pdbx_strand_id
1 'polypeptide(L)'
;MQEVREKEFREQQERIDHEREQREREEKESRDRELEQREREEKEREQRKLEKEKERERQIEREKARQAVERATREARERAAVEARLKAEKAAVEKAIAARQRAERVAVQRAQAEARERAAEGAKQRAERAAAEARERVQAEAREKAAAAAKSEVDERLKAERAASFAGENRQKNENDLESFFNMGARSNSTPKSRTSSDPAFDSQFQSRPGPEGAQWSSTGTSSSMKKASSTTNIVDDLSSIFGATPSSIEFQEVEGESEERRKARLMRHQKANERAVKALAEKNERDLQVQREQAERHRMAETLDFEIKRWAAGKEGNLRALLSTLQYVLWPECGWQPVSLTDLIAAASVKKFYRKATLCIHPDKVQQKGANLQQKYIAEKFLTFSRKHGTSSIQRSSFN
;
A
#
# COMPACT_ATOMS: atom_id res chain seq x y z
N MET A 1 88.43 -42.54 87.50
CA MET A 1 89.03 -41.76 86.38
C MET A 1 88.57 -42.21 85.00
N GLN A 2 88.41 -43.52 84.73
CA GLN A 2 87.97 -43.99 83.41
C GLN A 2 86.43 -44.04 83.32
N GLU A 3 85.79 -44.76 84.25
CA GLU A 3 84.32 -44.88 84.37
C GLU A 3 83.59 -43.53 84.47
N VAL A 4 84.19 -42.56 85.18
CA VAL A 4 83.63 -41.20 85.31
C VAL A 4 83.49 -40.54 83.93
N ARG A 5 84.50 -40.65 83.06
CA ARG A 5 84.47 -40.09 81.71
C ARG A 5 83.53 -40.85 80.78
N GLU A 6 83.36 -42.16 80.97
CA GLU A 6 82.32 -42.91 80.25
C GLU A 6 80.89 -42.56 80.70
N LYS A 7 80.71 -42.15 81.97
CA LYS A 7 79.43 -41.67 82.48
C LYS A 7 79.14 -40.24 82.00
N GLU A 8 80.13 -39.35 82.03
CA GLU A 8 80.04 -38.01 81.44
C GLU A 8 79.74 -38.06 79.94
N PHE A 9 80.37 -38.98 79.19
CA PHE A 9 80.10 -39.17 77.77
C PHE A 9 78.69 -39.70 77.50
N ARG A 10 78.19 -40.66 78.31
CA ARG A 10 76.79 -41.13 78.23
C ARG A 10 75.79 -40.02 78.57
N GLU A 11 76.02 -39.27 79.65
CA GLU A 11 75.16 -38.14 80.02
C GLU A 11 75.21 -36.99 78.99
N GLN A 12 76.30 -36.83 78.23
CA GLN A 12 76.33 -35.92 77.08
C GLN A 12 75.56 -36.48 75.89
N GLN A 13 75.73 -37.76 75.55
CA GLN A 13 75.01 -38.41 74.46
C GLN A 13 73.49 -38.40 74.69
N GLU A 14 73.04 -38.77 75.89
CA GLU A 14 71.62 -38.73 76.29
C GLU A 14 71.02 -37.33 76.21
N ARG A 15 71.80 -36.27 76.50
CA ARG A 15 71.37 -34.86 76.32
C ARG A 15 71.25 -34.49 74.84
N ILE A 16 72.20 -34.90 74.01
CA ILE A 16 72.20 -34.64 72.56
C ILE A 16 71.00 -35.35 71.90
N ASP A 17 70.75 -36.62 72.26
CA ASP A 17 69.63 -37.39 71.73
C ASP A 17 68.28 -36.83 72.24
N HIS A 18 68.20 -36.38 73.50
CA HIS A 18 66.99 -35.73 74.02
C HIS A 18 66.73 -34.35 73.38
N GLU A 19 67.77 -33.53 73.16
CA GLU A 19 67.65 -32.25 72.44
C GLU A 19 67.23 -32.49 70.98
N ARG A 20 67.76 -33.54 70.34
CA ARG A 20 67.35 -33.96 69.01
C ARG A 20 65.88 -34.41 68.99
N GLU A 21 65.44 -35.23 69.96
CA GLU A 21 64.04 -35.62 70.08
C GLU A 21 63.11 -34.41 70.28
N GLN A 22 63.51 -33.42 71.08
CA GLN A 22 62.74 -32.19 71.25
C GLN A 22 62.65 -31.41 69.93
N ARG A 23 63.77 -31.20 69.23
CA ARG A 23 63.80 -30.56 67.90
C ARG A 23 62.95 -31.30 66.87
N GLU A 24 62.98 -32.63 66.83
CA GLU A 24 62.15 -33.44 65.91
C GLU A 24 60.64 -33.36 66.26
N ARG A 25 60.28 -33.21 67.54
CA ARG A 25 58.89 -32.95 67.97
C ARG A 25 58.45 -31.52 67.61
N GLU A 26 59.29 -30.52 67.86
CA GLU A 26 59.02 -29.11 67.52
C GLU A 26 58.90 -28.90 66.01
N GLU A 27 59.79 -29.50 65.21
CA GLU A 27 59.65 -29.50 63.75
C GLU A 27 58.37 -30.17 63.30
N LYS A 28 57.96 -31.28 63.92
CA LYS A 28 56.71 -31.96 63.59
C LYS A 28 55.50 -31.08 63.92
N GLU A 29 55.43 -30.51 65.13
CA GLU A 29 54.35 -29.58 65.49
C GLU A 29 54.33 -28.34 64.59
N SER A 30 55.49 -27.82 64.19
CA SER A 30 55.59 -26.71 63.23
C SER A 30 54.99 -27.08 61.87
N ARG A 31 55.32 -28.26 61.34
CA ARG A 31 54.77 -28.78 60.07
C ARG A 31 53.27 -29.06 60.17
N ASP A 32 52.79 -29.64 61.27
CA ASP A 32 51.38 -29.94 61.50
C ASP A 32 50.56 -28.62 61.59
N ARG A 33 51.08 -27.59 62.28
CA ARG A 33 50.49 -26.23 62.31
C ARG A 33 50.50 -25.55 60.93
N GLU A 34 51.57 -25.72 60.15
CA GLU A 34 51.64 -25.18 58.78
C GLU A 34 50.63 -25.85 57.85
N LEU A 35 50.44 -27.17 57.96
CA LEU A 35 49.42 -27.92 57.23
C LEU A 35 48.01 -27.46 57.60
N GLU A 36 47.72 -27.29 58.90
CA GLU A 36 46.44 -26.69 59.34
C GLU A 36 46.23 -25.28 58.78
N GLN A 37 47.25 -24.42 58.78
CA GLN A 37 47.13 -23.07 58.22
C GLN A 37 46.86 -23.11 56.71
N ARG A 38 47.58 -23.96 55.96
CA ARG A 38 47.37 -24.15 54.52
C ARG A 38 45.96 -24.67 54.22
N GLU A 39 45.45 -25.62 55.00
CA GLU A 39 44.10 -26.18 54.84
C GLU A 39 43.01 -25.14 55.16
N ARG A 40 43.23 -24.29 56.18
CA ARG A 40 42.33 -23.15 56.50
C ARG A 40 42.33 -22.11 55.38
N GLU A 41 43.49 -21.75 54.84
CA GLU A 41 43.61 -20.85 53.68
C GLU A 41 42.96 -21.44 52.43
N GLU A 42 43.08 -22.74 52.18
CA GLU A 42 42.44 -23.40 51.05
C GLU A 42 40.91 -23.39 51.18
N LYS A 43 40.37 -23.76 52.35
CA LYS A 43 38.94 -23.64 52.66
C LYS A 43 38.42 -22.21 52.50
N GLU A 44 39.18 -21.19 52.90
CA GLU A 44 38.79 -19.79 52.69
C GLU A 44 38.82 -19.40 51.20
N ARG A 45 39.84 -19.84 50.45
CA ARG A 45 39.94 -19.64 49.00
C ARG A 45 38.78 -20.32 48.27
N GLU A 46 38.31 -21.48 48.72
CA GLU A 46 37.14 -22.16 48.16
C GLU A 46 35.83 -21.45 48.50
N GLN A 47 35.63 -21.01 49.75
CA GLN A 47 34.46 -20.20 50.12
C GLN A 47 34.41 -18.90 49.29
N ARG A 48 35.56 -18.22 49.10
CA ARG A 48 35.69 -17.03 48.24
C ARG A 48 35.46 -17.32 46.74
N LYS A 49 35.64 -18.55 46.25
CA LYS A 49 35.23 -18.96 44.89
C LYS A 49 33.71 -19.12 44.83
N LEU A 50 33.15 -19.91 45.75
CA LEU A 50 31.72 -20.25 45.81
C LEU A 50 30.82 -19.03 46.05
N GLU A 51 31.29 -18.05 46.83
CA GLU A 51 30.59 -16.78 47.03
C GLU A 51 30.54 -15.96 45.73
N LYS A 52 31.66 -15.85 45.00
CA LYS A 52 31.71 -15.15 43.70
C LYS A 52 30.89 -15.85 42.62
N GLU A 53 30.78 -17.16 42.68
CA GLU A 53 29.89 -17.94 41.81
C GLU A 53 28.42 -17.65 42.10
N LYS A 54 28.00 -17.74 43.38
CA LYS A 54 26.65 -17.34 43.82
C LYS A 54 26.33 -15.88 43.54
N GLU A 55 27.32 -14.98 43.59
CA GLU A 55 27.14 -13.58 43.20
C GLU A 55 26.87 -13.45 41.69
N ARG A 56 27.63 -14.16 40.84
CA ARG A 56 27.39 -14.20 39.39
C ARG A 56 26.03 -14.78 39.05
N GLU A 57 25.60 -15.85 39.72
CA GLU A 57 24.25 -16.40 39.55
C GLU A 57 23.18 -15.37 39.91
N ARG A 58 23.31 -14.68 41.04
CA ARG A 58 22.41 -13.58 41.45
C ARG A 58 22.44 -12.40 40.47
N GLN A 59 23.58 -12.09 39.86
CA GLN A 59 23.68 -11.06 38.81
C GLN A 59 22.92 -11.49 37.55
N ILE A 60 23.10 -12.74 37.10
CA ILE A 60 22.40 -13.33 35.95
C ILE A 60 20.88 -13.42 36.21
N GLU A 61 20.46 -13.78 37.42
CA GLU A 61 19.05 -13.79 37.85
C GLU A 61 18.46 -12.38 37.83
N ARG A 62 19.16 -11.39 38.40
CA ARG A 62 18.76 -9.98 38.37
C ARG A 62 18.68 -9.44 36.93
N GLU A 63 19.56 -9.88 36.04
CA GLU A 63 19.51 -9.49 34.63
C GLU A 63 18.30 -10.13 33.92
N LYS A 64 18.07 -11.44 34.11
CA LYS A 64 16.86 -12.13 33.61
C LYS A 64 15.58 -11.46 34.11
N ALA A 65 15.53 -11.05 35.38
CA ALA A 65 14.41 -10.31 35.95
C ALA A 65 14.22 -8.94 35.29
N ARG A 66 15.31 -8.19 35.04
CA ARG A 66 15.26 -6.92 34.29
C ARG A 66 14.74 -7.13 32.86
N GLN A 67 15.26 -8.13 32.14
CA GLN A 67 14.79 -8.49 30.80
C GLN A 67 13.32 -8.93 30.78
N ALA A 68 12.84 -9.62 31.83
CA ALA A 68 11.43 -9.99 31.96
C ALA A 68 10.53 -8.75 32.19
N VAL A 69 10.95 -7.80 33.03
CA VAL A 69 10.25 -6.52 33.22
C VAL A 69 10.26 -5.67 31.95
N GLU A 70 11.35 -5.64 31.20
CA GLU A 70 11.42 -4.95 29.90
C GLU A 70 10.46 -5.57 28.88
N ARG A 71 10.42 -6.91 28.79
CA ARG A 71 9.46 -7.63 27.94
C ARG A 71 8.01 -7.34 28.34
N ALA A 72 7.69 -7.43 29.63
CA ALA A 72 6.34 -7.16 30.14
C ALA A 72 5.90 -5.71 29.90
N THR A 73 6.79 -4.73 30.10
CA THR A 73 6.48 -3.31 29.83
C THR A 73 6.39 -2.99 28.34
N ARG A 74 7.18 -3.66 27.49
CA ARG A 74 7.04 -3.59 26.03
C ARG A 74 5.71 -4.19 25.58
N GLU A 75 5.35 -5.37 26.08
CA GLU A 75 4.09 -6.04 25.75
C GLU A 75 2.87 -5.23 26.23
N ALA A 76 2.91 -4.65 27.43
CA ALA A 76 1.87 -3.76 27.92
C ALA A 76 1.69 -2.51 27.03
N ARG A 77 2.80 -1.90 26.58
CA ARG A 77 2.78 -0.79 25.61
C ARG A 77 2.21 -1.21 24.25
N GLU A 78 2.55 -2.42 23.78
CA GLU A 78 2.06 -2.96 22.51
C GLU A 78 0.55 -3.26 22.57
N ARG A 79 0.09 -3.93 23.63
CA ARG A 79 -1.34 -4.15 23.91
C ARG A 79 -2.12 -2.82 23.97
N ALA A 80 -1.61 -1.82 24.70
CA ALA A 80 -2.22 -0.50 24.78
C ALA A 80 -2.24 0.24 23.42
N ALA A 81 -1.19 0.10 22.60
CA ALA A 81 -1.14 0.68 21.26
C ALA A 81 -2.12 -0.01 20.29
N VAL A 82 -2.33 -1.33 20.41
CA VAL A 82 -3.35 -2.08 19.66
C VAL A 82 -4.76 -1.66 20.09
N GLU A 83 -5.03 -1.56 21.40
CA GLU A 83 -6.32 -1.09 21.91
C GLU A 83 -6.62 0.34 21.43
N ALA A 84 -5.65 1.26 21.50
CA ALA A 84 -5.78 2.62 21.02
C ALA A 84 -6.08 2.69 19.51
N ARG A 85 -5.43 1.83 18.71
CA ARG A 85 -5.72 1.70 17.26
C ARG A 85 -7.14 1.19 17.00
N LEU A 86 -7.55 0.11 17.65
CA LEU A 86 -8.91 -0.45 17.52
C LEU A 86 -9.98 0.55 17.98
N LYS A 87 -9.71 1.35 19.02
CA LYS A 87 -10.60 2.41 19.50
C LYS A 87 -10.69 3.58 18.51
N ALA A 88 -9.57 3.97 17.91
CA ALA A 88 -9.54 5.00 16.85
C ALA A 88 -10.26 4.53 15.56
N GLU A 89 -10.07 3.26 15.18
CA GLU A 89 -10.74 2.64 14.04
C GLU A 89 -12.26 2.57 14.24
N LYS A 90 -12.72 2.07 15.40
CA LYS A 90 -14.15 2.07 15.76
C LYS A 90 -14.75 3.48 15.72
N ALA A 91 -14.06 4.48 16.29
CA ALA A 91 -14.50 5.88 16.26
C ALA A 91 -14.49 6.49 14.84
N ALA A 92 -13.61 6.03 13.94
CA ALA A 92 -13.61 6.44 12.53
C ALA A 92 -14.79 5.81 11.75
N VAL A 93 -15.07 4.52 11.96
CA VAL A 93 -16.22 3.82 11.39
C VAL A 93 -17.53 4.43 11.88
N GLU A 94 -17.66 4.70 13.18
CA GLU A 94 -18.83 5.38 13.76
C GLU A 94 -19.04 6.77 13.15
N LYS A 95 -17.98 7.58 13.03
CA LYS A 95 -18.04 8.88 12.34
C LYS A 95 -18.42 8.75 10.87
N ALA A 96 -17.96 7.73 10.16
CA ALA A 96 -18.34 7.47 8.77
C ALA A 96 -19.82 7.07 8.64
N ILE A 97 -20.34 6.25 9.55
CA ILE A 97 -21.76 5.89 9.61
C ILE A 97 -22.62 7.13 9.92
N ALA A 98 -22.23 7.93 10.92
CA ALA A 98 -22.91 9.18 11.25
C ALA A 98 -22.87 10.20 10.10
N ALA A 99 -21.79 10.27 9.33
CA ALA A 99 -21.68 11.09 8.13
C ALA A 99 -22.62 10.59 7.01
N ARG A 100 -22.68 9.28 6.77
CA ARG A 100 -23.62 8.66 5.81
C ARG A 100 -25.08 8.95 6.18
N GLN A 101 -25.47 8.73 7.45
CA GLN A 101 -26.83 9.04 7.93
C GLN A 101 -27.19 10.53 7.80
N ARG A 102 -26.21 11.44 7.97
CA ARG A 102 -26.44 12.88 7.73
C ARG A 102 -26.62 13.19 6.25
N ALA A 103 -25.79 12.63 5.37
CA ALA A 103 -25.90 12.78 3.92
C ALA A 103 -27.24 12.22 3.39
N GLU A 104 -27.66 11.05 3.89
CA GLU A 104 -28.96 10.44 3.59
C GLU A 104 -30.14 11.33 4.00
N ARG A 105 -30.13 11.86 5.25
CA ARG A 105 -31.17 12.80 5.71
C ARG A 105 -31.23 14.06 4.85
N VAL A 106 -30.08 14.61 4.43
CA VAL A 106 -30.02 15.77 3.52
C VAL A 106 -30.54 15.41 2.12
N ALA A 107 -30.21 14.23 1.59
CA ALA A 107 -30.73 13.76 0.31
C ALA A 107 -32.26 13.56 0.33
N VAL A 108 -32.80 12.97 1.41
CA VAL A 108 -34.25 12.81 1.61
C VAL A 108 -34.94 14.16 1.75
N GLN A 109 -34.37 15.12 2.50
CA GLN A 109 -34.91 16.48 2.60
C GLN A 109 -34.91 17.20 1.24
N ARG A 110 -33.83 17.05 0.45
CA ARG A 110 -33.75 17.61 -0.91
C ARG A 110 -34.79 16.99 -1.84
N ALA A 111 -34.95 15.67 -1.84
CA ALA A 111 -35.96 14.99 -2.65
C ALA A 111 -37.39 15.40 -2.24
N GLN A 112 -37.66 15.59 -0.94
CA GLN A 112 -38.94 16.11 -0.45
C GLN A 112 -39.18 17.56 -0.87
N ALA A 113 -38.16 18.42 -0.87
CA ALA A 113 -38.27 19.79 -1.37
C ALA A 113 -38.56 19.81 -2.88
N GLU A 114 -37.81 19.05 -3.66
CA GLU A 114 -37.95 18.92 -5.12
C GLU A 114 -39.32 18.33 -5.53
N ALA A 115 -39.86 17.40 -4.73
CA ALA A 115 -41.21 16.88 -4.92
C ALA A 115 -42.30 17.92 -4.59
N ARG A 116 -42.11 18.75 -3.56
CA ARG A 116 -43.02 19.88 -3.23
C ARG A 116 -42.97 20.97 -4.29
N GLU A 117 -41.79 21.26 -4.83
CA GLU A 117 -41.59 22.21 -5.93
C GLU A 117 -42.33 21.75 -7.19
N ARG A 118 -42.10 20.52 -7.65
CA ARG A 118 -42.86 19.94 -8.79
C ARG A 118 -44.38 19.91 -8.55
N ALA A 119 -44.82 19.65 -7.31
CA ALA A 119 -46.25 19.70 -6.96
C ALA A 119 -46.82 21.13 -7.07
N ALA A 120 -46.06 22.14 -6.61
CA ALA A 120 -46.43 23.55 -6.71
C ALA A 120 -46.39 24.06 -8.17
N GLU A 121 -45.40 23.67 -8.97
CA GLU A 121 -45.36 23.94 -10.42
C GLU A 121 -46.53 23.28 -11.14
N GLY A 122 -46.80 22.00 -10.87
CA GLY A 122 -47.96 21.29 -11.41
C GLY A 122 -49.31 21.87 -10.96
N ALA A 123 -49.36 22.57 -9.81
CA ALA A 123 -50.54 23.33 -9.40
C ALA A 123 -50.65 24.66 -10.18
N LYS A 124 -49.54 25.41 -10.31
CA LYS A 124 -49.46 26.64 -11.12
C LYS A 124 -49.86 26.40 -12.57
N GLN A 125 -49.31 25.37 -13.23
CA GLN A 125 -49.62 25.02 -14.62
C GLN A 125 -51.10 24.62 -14.81
N ARG A 126 -51.73 23.96 -13.82
CA ARG A 126 -53.17 23.66 -13.86
C ARG A 126 -54.01 24.93 -13.71
N ALA A 127 -53.64 25.83 -12.79
CA ALA A 127 -54.32 27.11 -12.60
C ALA A 127 -54.18 28.02 -13.83
N GLU A 128 -53.00 28.06 -14.45
CA GLU A 128 -52.73 28.80 -15.69
C GLU A 128 -53.54 28.25 -16.86
N ARG A 129 -53.60 26.92 -17.05
CA ARG A 129 -54.45 26.29 -18.07
C ARG A 129 -55.93 26.59 -17.86
N ALA A 130 -56.43 26.49 -16.63
CA ALA A 130 -57.82 26.83 -16.30
C ALA A 130 -58.12 28.33 -16.54
N ALA A 131 -57.16 29.22 -16.24
CA ALA A 131 -57.29 30.64 -16.54
C ALA A 131 -57.22 30.95 -18.05
N ALA A 132 -56.43 30.19 -18.82
CA ALA A 132 -56.39 30.29 -20.27
C ALA A 132 -57.69 29.80 -20.91
N GLU A 133 -58.20 28.63 -20.48
CA GLU A 133 -59.50 28.08 -20.91
C GLU A 133 -60.67 29.02 -20.57
N ALA A 134 -60.66 29.64 -19.39
CA ALA A 134 -61.65 30.64 -19.02
C ALA A 134 -61.57 31.90 -19.91
N ARG A 135 -60.35 32.38 -20.23
CA ARG A 135 -60.14 33.49 -21.18
C ARG A 135 -60.59 33.13 -22.59
N GLU A 136 -60.33 31.91 -23.04
CA GLU A 136 -60.77 31.41 -24.35
C GLU A 136 -62.29 31.35 -24.42
N ARG A 137 -62.97 30.83 -23.40
CA ARG A 137 -64.44 30.82 -23.31
C ARG A 137 -65.05 32.23 -23.38
N VAL A 138 -64.49 33.19 -22.63
CA VAL A 138 -64.94 34.60 -22.68
C VAL A 138 -64.69 35.23 -24.06
N GLN A 139 -63.55 34.91 -24.71
CA GLN A 139 -63.28 35.37 -26.07
C GLN A 139 -64.20 34.70 -27.12
N ALA A 140 -64.55 33.43 -26.94
CA ALA A 140 -65.48 32.71 -27.80
C ALA A 140 -66.90 33.29 -27.69
N GLU A 141 -67.40 33.50 -26.46
CA GLU A 141 -68.69 34.13 -26.19
C GLU A 141 -68.75 35.57 -26.74
N ALA A 142 -67.66 36.34 -26.59
CA ALA A 142 -67.56 37.69 -27.16
C ALA A 142 -67.54 37.66 -28.71
N ARG A 143 -66.86 36.70 -29.33
CA ARG A 143 -66.87 36.50 -30.79
C ARG A 143 -68.24 36.04 -31.30
N GLU A 144 -68.93 35.18 -30.58
CA GLU A 144 -70.29 34.73 -30.91
C GLU A 144 -71.27 35.91 -30.85
N LYS A 145 -71.24 36.71 -29.77
CA LYS A 145 -72.06 37.93 -29.65
C LYS A 145 -71.74 38.96 -30.73
N ALA A 146 -70.46 39.16 -31.07
CA ALA A 146 -70.07 40.04 -32.16
C ALA A 146 -70.53 39.52 -33.54
N ALA A 147 -70.46 38.21 -33.78
CA ALA A 147 -70.96 37.59 -35.01
C ALA A 147 -72.50 37.61 -35.10
N ALA A 148 -73.21 37.50 -33.97
CA ALA A 148 -74.66 37.68 -33.91
C ALA A 148 -75.05 39.14 -34.19
N ALA A 149 -74.37 40.11 -33.57
CA ALA A 149 -74.58 41.53 -33.80
C ALA A 149 -74.34 41.91 -35.28
N ALA A 150 -73.24 41.43 -35.87
CA ALA A 150 -72.93 41.66 -37.28
C ALA A 150 -73.97 41.02 -38.23
N LYS A 151 -74.52 39.84 -37.88
CA LYS A 151 -75.64 39.25 -38.63
C LYS A 151 -76.90 40.10 -38.55
N SER A 152 -77.29 40.57 -37.36
CA SER A 152 -78.44 41.46 -37.22
C SER A 152 -78.26 42.79 -37.96
N GLU A 153 -77.04 43.34 -37.99
CA GLU A 153 -76.75 44.56 -38.75
C GLU A 153 -76.86 44.33 -40.26
N VAL A 154 -76.40 43.17 -40.77
CA VAL A 154 -76.58 42.78 -42.18
C VAL A 154 -78.07 42.55 -42.50
N ASP A 155 -78.83 41.89 -41.61
CA ASP A 155 -80.27 41.70 -41.79
C ASP A 155 -81.05 43.03 -41.76
N GLU A 156 -80.62 44.01 -40.96
CA GLU A 156 -81.20 45.36 -40.99
C GLU A 156 -80.79 46.15 -42.23
N ARG A 157 -79.53 46.08 -42.67
CA ARG A 157 -79.07 46.67 -43.94
C ARG A 157 -79.85 46.10 -45.13
N LEU A 158 -80.07 44.79 -45.19
CA LEU A 158 -80.87 44.13 -46.23
C LEU A 158 -82.36 44.53 -46.18
N LYS A 159 -82.94 44.73 -44.98
CA LYS A 159 -84.29 45.28 -44.84
C LYS A 159 -84.38 46.74 -45.30
N ALA A 160 -83.36 47.55 -45.00
CA ALA A 160 -83.28 48.94 -45.41
C ALA A 160 -83.10 49.08 -46.93
N GLU A 161 -82.25 48.25 -47.54
CA GLU A 161 -82.09 48.15 -49.00
C GLU A 161 -83.42 47.77 -49.68
N ARG A 162 -84.12 46.77 -49.14
CA ARG A 162 -85.42 46.34 -49.65
C ARG A 162 -86.52 47.39 -49.44
N ALA A 163 -86.48 48.16 -48.36
CA ALA A 163 -87.37 49.30 -48.15
C ALA A 163 -87.05 50.44 -49.14
N ALA A 164 -85.78 50.71 -49.41
CA ALA A 164 -85.35 51.68 -50.40
C ALA A 164 -85.76 51.27 -51.83
N SER A 165 -85.73 49.98 -52.18
CA SER A 165 -86.22 49.51 -53.49
C SER A 165 -87.73 49.74 -53.63
N PHE A 166 -88.53 49.51 -52.58
CA PHE A 166 -89.97 49.84 -52.58
C PHE A 166 -90.25 51.35 -52.60
N ALA A 167 -89.36 52.18 -52.05
CA ALA A 167 -89.47 53.65 -52.12
C ALA A 167 -89.02 54.24 -53.47
N GLY A 168 -88.28 53.48 -54.28
CA GLY A 168 -87.81 53.91 -55.60
C GLY A 168 -88.85 53.83 -56.73
N GLU A 169 -89.94 53.08 -56.55
CA GLU A 169 -90.87 52.71 -57.62
C GLU A 169 -91.87 53.82 -58.03
N ASN A 170 -91.55 55.10 -57.82
CA ASN A 170 -92.33 56.20 -58.40
C ASN A 170 -91.53 57.47 -58.74
N ARG A 171 -90.51 57.33 -59.59
CA ARG A 171 -90.08 58.46 -60.44
C ARG A 171 -89.73 57.97 -61.86
N GLN A 172 -90.74 57.95 -62.71
CA GLN A 172 -90.60 57.60 -64.11
C GLN A 172 -89.75 58.63 -64.88
N LYS A 173 -89.10 58.15 -65.95
CA LYS A 173 -89.07 58.66 -67.34
C LYS A 173 -89.25 60.18 -67.52
N ASN A 174 -88.45 60.87 -68.34
CA ASN A 174 -87.84 60.39 -69.59
C ASN A 174 -86.54 61.15 -69.92
N GLU A 175 -86.05 60.98 -71.17
CA GLU A 175 -84.98 61.71 -71.86
C GLU A 175 -83.54 61.20 -71.66
N ASN A 176 -82.77 60.88 -72.71
CA ASN A 176 -83.13 60.70 -74.14
C ASN A 176 -82.36 59.50 -74.70
N ASP A 177 -83.03 58.72 -75.56
CA ASP A 177 -82.41 57.66 -76.35
C ASP A 177 -82.02 58.24 -77.72
N LEU A 178 -80.73 58.30 -78.01
CA LEU A 178 -80.19 58.72 -79.31
C LEU A 178 -79.08 57.77 -79.70
N GLU A 179 -79.33 57.03 -80.79
CA GLU A 179 -78.66 55.77 -81.06
C GLU A 179 -77.16 55.92 -81.38
N SER A 180 -76.43 54.97 -80.79
CA SER A 180 -75.12 54.50 -81.23
C SER A 180 -74.94 54.50 -82.76
N PHE A 181 -73.91 55.18 -83.26
CA PHE A 181 -73.58 55.15 -84.69
C PHE A 181 -72.16 54.67 -85.04
N PHE A 182 -71.11 55.16 -84.36
CA PHE A 182 -69.73 54.73 -84.64
C PHE A 182 -68.98 54.33 -83.38
N ASN A 183 -69.08 53.04 -83.04
CA ASN A 183 -68.24 52.36 -82.07
C ASN A 183 -66.80 52.21 -82.60
N MET A 184 -66.02 53.29 -82.62
CA MET A 184 -64.57 53.25 -82.84
C MET A 184 -63.88 54.50 -82.25
N GLY A 185 -63.16 54.32 -81.14
CA GLY A 185 -62.60 55.41 -80.33
C GLY A 185 -62.11 54.91 -78.98
N ALA A 186 -61.17 53.95 -78.92
CA ALA A 186 -59.79 54.02 -79.39
C ALA A 186 -58.93 55.06 -78.64
N ARG A 187 -57.68 54.69 -78.37
CA ARG A 187 -56.65 55.42 -77.59
C ARG A 187 -56.96 55.36 -76.07
N SER A 188 -56.29 54.54 -75.27
CA SER A 188 -54.85 54.44 -74.96
C SER A 188 -54.29 55.68 -74.26
N ASN A 189 -53.58 55.46 -73.14
CA ASN A 189 -52.78 56.45 -72.41
C ASN A 189 -53.65 57.57 -71.77
N SER A 190 -53.57 57.79 -70.45
CA SER A 190 -52.40 58.48 -69.92
C SER A 190 -51.88 57.94 -68.59
N THR A 191 -50.64 57.47 -68.63
CA THR A 191 -49.69 57.93 -67.61
C THR A 191 -49.47 59.44 -67.81
N PRO A 192 -49.25 60.20 -66.74
CA PRO A 192 -47.87 60.59 -66.48
C PRO A 192 -47.46 60.24 -65.04
N LYS A 193 -46.31 59.56 -64.88
CA LYS A 193 -45.03 60.10 -64.38
C LYS A 193 -45.03 60.44 -62.88
N SER A 194 -43.97 60.15 -62.12
CA SER A 194 -42.64 59.63 -62.48
C SER A 194 -42.35 58.30 -61.74
N ARG A 195 -41.73 57.27 -62.32
CA ARG A 195 -40.44 57.17 -63.06
C ARG A 195 -39.24 57.51 -62.15
N THR A 196 -38.17 56.71 -62.07
CA THR A 196 -37.74 55.52 -62.86
C THR A 196 -37.11 54.41 -62.00
N SER A 197 -36.90 53.24 -62.64
CA SER A 197 -35.74 52.32 -62.51
C SER A 197 -35.35 51.80 -61.11
N SER A 198 -35.51 50.52 -60.76
CA SER A 198 -35.03 49.27 -61.38
C SER A 198 -33.53 48.99 -61.18
N ASP A 199 -33.21 47.78 -60.72
CA ASP A 199 -31.86 47.19 -60.74
C ASP A 199 -31.17 47.32 -62.10
N PRO A 200 -29.85 47.50 -62.07
CA PRO A 200 -28.96 46.65 -62.86
C PRO A 200 -27.83 46.04 -62.02
N ALA A 201 -27.25 44.95 -62.52
CA ALA A 201 -26.13 44.25 -61.89
C ALA A 201 -24.75 44.92 -62.16
N PHE A 202 -23.74 44.48 -61.40
CA PHE A 202 -22.29 44.62 -61.67
C PHE A 202 -21.67 46.02 -61.44
N ASP A 203 -20.45 46.21 -60.93
CA ASP A 203 -19.59 45.47 -59.98
C ASP A 203 -18.42 46.41 -59.55
N SER A 204 -18.13 46.50 -58.24
CA SER A 204 -16.88 46.97 -57.61
C SER A 204 -17.11 47.13 -56.10
N GLN A 205 -16.52 46.31 -55.21
CA GLN A 205 -15.11 46.37 -54.76
C GLN A 205 -14.86 47.63 -53.90
N PHE A 206 -14.62 47.59 -52.58
CA PHE A 206 -14.37 46.52 -51.57
C PHE A 206 -15.49 46.52 -50.51
N GLN A 207 -15.78 45.53 -49.64
CA GLN A 207 -15.40 44.11 -49.41
C GLN A 207 -16.55 43.48 -48.55
N SER A 208 -16.65 42.19 -48.22
CA SER A 208 -15.85 40.97 -48.46
C SER A 208 -16.79 39.74 -48.56
N ARG A 209 -16.31 38.51 -48.29
CA ARG A 209 -17.07 37.24 -48.44
C ARG A 209 -16.72 36.20 -47.31
N PRO A 210 -17.16 34.93 -47.30
CA PRO A 210 -18.21 34.51 -46.35
C PRO A 210 -17.95 33.20 -45.56
N GLY A 211 -18.91 32.83 -44.70
CA GLY A 211 -19.55 31.50 -44.78
C GLY A 211 -18.90 30.29 -44.06
N PRO A 212 -19.65 29.16 -43.93
CA PRO A 212 -19.20 27.95 -43.25
C PRO A 212 -18.95 26.74 -44.17
N GLU A 213 -18.63 25.60 -43.54
CA GLU A 213 -18.37 24.25 -44.07
C GLU A 213 -17.04 24.00 -44.81
N GLY A 214 -16.49 22.80 -44.57
CA GLY A 214 -15.20 22.34 -45.08
C GLY A 214 -14.52 21.36 -44.12
N ALA A 215 -14.44 20.08 -44.49
CA ALA A 215 -13.74 19.05 -43.71
C ALA A 215 -12.42 18.67 -44.39
N GLN A 216 -11.34 18.44 -43.63
CA GLN A 216 -10.41 17.30 -43.82
C GLN A 216 -9.27 17.19 -42.79
N TRP A 217 -8.89 15.94 -42.55
CA TRP A 217 -7.63 15.32 -42.09
C TRP A 217 -6.42 16.15 -41.56
N SER A 218 -6.14 15.91 -40.27
CA SER A 218 -4.87 15.37 -39.72
C SER A 218 -3.51 15.47 -40.47
N SER A 219 -2.55 16.15 -39.83
CA SER A 219 -1.13 15.73 -39.70
C SER A 219 -0.47 16.56 -38.56
N THR A 220 -0.02 15.98 -37.45
CA THR A 220 1.30 15.33 -37.23
C THR A 220 2.47 16.32 -37.17
N GLY A 221 3.04 16.52 -35.97
CA GLY A 221 4.18 17.43 -35.73
C GLY A 221 4.79 17.35 -34.32
N THR A 222 5.59 16.29 -34.09
CA THR A 222 6.71 16.12 -33.13
C THR A 222 6.95 17.21 -32.05
N SER A 223 6.88 16.96 -30.74
CA SER A 223 7.98 16.45 -29.87
C SER A 223 7.52 16.41 -28.39
N SER A 224 8.13 15.74 -27.41
CA SER A 224 9.02 14.55 -27.38
C SER A 224 9.31 14.09 -25.92
N SER A 225 9.28 12.77 -25.66
CA SER A 225 9.70 12.09 -24.42
C SER A 225 8.89 12.33 -23.11
N MET A 226 8.44 11.25 -22.46
CA MET A 226 8.86 10.89 -21.09
C MET A 226 8.39 9.49 -20.63
N LYS A 227 9.37 8.64 -20.33
CA LYS A 227 9.49 7.74 -19.17
C LYS A 227 8.20 7.09 -18.62
N LYS A 228 8.05 5.80 -18.94
CA LYS A 228 7.18 4.78 -18.32
C LYS A 228 7.06 4.85 -16.78
N ALA A 229 5.83 4.87 -16.28
CA ALA A 229 5.45 4.41 -14.95
C ALA A 229 4.07 3.71 -15.03
N SER A 230 3.91 2.56 -14.39
CA SER A 230 2.64 1.81 -14.40
C SER A 230 1.70 2.29 -13.30
N SER A 231 0.48 2.71 -13.63
CA SER A 231 -0.56 3.00 -12.63
C SER A 231 -1.38 1.73 -12.34
N THR A 232 -1.22 1.19 -11.14
CA THR A 232 -1.91 -0.02 -10.65
C THR A 232 -2.95 0.36 -9.59
N THR A 233 -4.03 1.00 -10.05
CA THR A 233 -5.07 1.59 -9.16
C THR A 233 -6.46 0.98 -9.32
N ASN A 234 -6.74 0.23 -10.39
CA ASN A 234 -8.12 -0.08 -10.81
C ASN A 234 -8.58 -1.51 -10.44
N ILE A 235 -7.99 -2.11 -9.41
CA ILE A 235 -8.31 -3.49 -8.95
C ILE A 235 -9.11 -3.47 -7.62
N VAL A 236 -9.13 -2.34 -6.90
CA VAL A 236 -9.67 -2.27 -5.53
C VAL A 236 -11.18 -2.03 -5.44
N ASP A 237 -11.80 -1.36 -6.42
CA ASP A 237 -13.24 -1.03 -6.35
C ASP A 237 -14.16 -2.22 -6.65
N ASP A 238 -13.81 -3.10 -7.58
CA ASP A 238 -14.66 -4.21 -8.02
C ASP A 238 -14.89 -5.28 -6.92
N LEU A 239 -13.93 -5.42 -6.00
CA LEU A 239 -14.04 -6.33 -4.85
C LEU A 239 -14.90 -5.76 -3.70
N SER A 240 -15.08 -4.44 -3.66
CA SER A 240 -15.80 -3.76 -2.57
C SER A 240 -17.30 -4.05 -2.55
N SER A 241 -17.89 -4.33 -3.72
CA SER A 241 -19.33 -4.65 -3.88
C SER A 241 -19.65 -6.12 -3.57
N ILE A 242 -18.66 -7.01 -3.52
CA ILE A 242 -18.85 -8.44 -3.25
C ILE A 242 -18.67 -8.76 -1.75
N PHE A 243 -17.85 -8.01 -1.01
CA PHE A 243 -17.50 -8.30 0.38
C PHE A 243 -17.98 -7.24 1.40
N GLY A 244 -19.14 -6.65 1.13
CA GLY A 244 -19.73 -5.54 1.90
C GLY A 244 -20.31 -5.90 3.27
N ALA A 245 -19.50 -6.40 4.21
CA ALA A 245 -19.88 -6.52 5.63
C ALA A 245 -18.65 -6.37 6.56
N THR A 246 -18.80 -5.58 7.62
CA THR A 246 -17.83 -5.56 8.74
C THR A 246 -17.96 -6.84 9.59
N PRO A 247 -16.89 -7.31 10.26
CA PRO A 247 -16.88 -8.58 10.99
C PRO A 247 -17.61 -8.51 12.35
N SER A 248 -18.91 -8.23 12.30
CA SER A 248 -19.83 -8.27 13.45
C SER A 248 -20.41 -9.68 13.61
N SER A 249 -19.71 -10.50 14.39
CA SER A 249 -19.99 -11.93 14.68
C SER A 249 -19.90 -12.90 13.50
N ILE A 250 -19.24 -14.04 13.74
CA ILE A 250 -19.28 -15.24 12.88
C ILE A 250 -20.51 -16.05 13.31
N GLU A 251 -21.69 -15.44 13.18
CA GLU A 251 -22.94 -15.91 13.78
C GLU A 251 -24.06 -15.84 12.76
N PHE A 252 -24.81 -16.93 12.65
CA PHE A 252 -25.77 -17.11 11.57
C PHE A 252 -27.02 -16.28 11.83
N GLN A 253 -27.17 -15.14 11.13
CA GLN A 253 -28.30 -14.24 11.32
C GLN A 253 -29.63 -14.92 10.93
N GLU A 254 -30.35 -15.33 11.95
CA GLU A 254 -31.70 -15.90 11.88
C GLU A 254 -32.69 -14.85 11.34
N VAL A 255 -33.56 -15.28 10.42
CA VAL A 255 -34.59 -14.42 9.81
C VAL A 255 -35.92 -15.11 10.04
N GLU A 256 -36.73 -14.53 10.92
CA GLU A 256 -38.07 -15.02 11.24
C GLU A 256 -38.97 -14.91 10.01
N GLY A 257 -39.69 -16.01 9.69
CA GLY A 257 -40.54 -16.12 8.51
C GLY A 257 -39.91 -16.77 7.27
N GLU A 258 -38.63 -17.19 7.29
CA GLU A 258 -38.09 -18.05 6.22
C GLU A 258 -38.46 -19.53 6.39
N SER A 259 -38.77 -20.21 5.28
CA SER A 259 -38.86 -21.68 5.24
C SER A 259 -37.55 -22.33 5.74
N GLU A 260 -37.68 -23.39 6.53
CA GLU A 260 -36.54 -24.11 7.11
C GLU A 260 -35.50 -24.54 6.06
N GLU A 261 -35.93 -24.92 4.86
CA GLU A 261 -35.02 -25.34 3.79
C GLU A 261 -34.14 -24.19 3.32
N ARG A 262 -34.71 -22.97 3.23
CA ARG A 262 -33.98 -21.75 2.88
C ARG A 262 -33.02 -21.36 3.99
N ARG A 263 -33.44 -21.46 5.25
CA ARG A 263 -32.60 -21.27 6.44
C ARG A 263 -31.43 -22.26 6.47
N LYS A 264 -31.68 -23.55 6.29
CA LYS A 264 -30.66 -24.62 6.22
C LYS A 264 -29.69 -24.39 5.05
N ALA A 265 -30.19 -23.99 3.87
CA ALA A 265 -29.35 -23.65 2.72
C ALA A 265 -28.48 -22.41 2.94
N ARG A 266 -28.98 -21.36 3.63
CA ARG A 266 -28.18 -20.20 4.04
C ARG A 266 -27.10 -20.61 5.06
N LEU A 267 -27.45 -21.43 6.06
CA LEU A 267 -26.52 -21.91 7.09
C LEU A 267 -25.37 -22.73 6.48
N MET A 268 -25.68 -23.68 5.60
CA MET A 268 -24.66 -24.48 4.88
C MET A 268 -23.72 -23.61 4.03
N ARG A 269 -24.21 -22.52 3.44
CA ARG A 269 -23.37 -21.54 2.71
C ARG A 269 -22.46 -20.76 3.65
N HIS A 270 -22.97 -20.32 4.80
CA HIS A 270 -22.20 -19.61 5.83
C HIS A 270 -21.12 -20.51 6.46
N GLN A 271 -21.47 -21.74 6.85
CA GLN A 271 -20.52 -22.76 7.33
C GLN A 271 -19.42 -23.01 6.30
N LYS A 272 -19.77 -23.28 5.04
CA LYS A 272 -18.80 -23.51 3.96
C LYS A 272 -17.92 -22.29 3.65
N ALA A 273 -18.39 -21.07 3.91
CA ALA A 273 -17.58 -19.86 3.82
C ALA A 273 -16.58 -19.77 5.00
N ASN A 274 -17.04 -20.04 6.22
CA ASN A 274 -16.20 -20.04 7.42
C ASN A 274 -15.16 -21.17 7.40
N GLU A 275 -15.51 -22.37 6.97
CA GLU A 275 -14.58 -23.49 6.72
C GLU A 275 -13.47 -23.10 5.73
N ARG A 276 -13.83 -22.40 4.64
CA ARG A 276 -12.85 -21.89 3.66
C ARG A 276 -11.95 -20.83 4.27
N ALA A 277 -12.49 -19.90 5.04
CA ALA A 277 -11.72 -18.85 5.71
C ALA A 277 -10.74 -19.44 6.76
N VAL A 278 -11.23 -20.36 7.61
CA VAL A 278 -10.42 -21.08 8.61
C VAL A 278 -9.35 -21.94 7.92
N LYS A 279 -9.69 -22.66 6.86
CA LYS A 279 -8.71 -23.46 6.10
C LYS A 279 -7.65 -22.59 5.43
N ALA A 280 -8.03 -21.47 4.82
CA ALA A 280 -7.07 -20.54 4.20
C ALA A 280 -6.17 -19.87 5.24
N LEU A 281 -6.69 -19.57 6.44
CA LEU A 281 -5.91 -19.05 7.56
C LEU A 281 -4.93 -20.10 8.11
N ALA A 282 -5.38 -21.36 8.25
CA ALA A 282 -4.54 -22.48 8.67
C ALA A 282 -3.43 -22.77 7.66
N GLU A 283 -3.74 -22.85 6.37
CA GLU A 283 -2.77 -23.08 5.29
C GLU A 283 -1.75 -21.93 5.21
N LYS A 284 -2.18 -20.68 5.40
CA LYS A 284 -1.25 -19.55 5.50
C LYS A 284 -0.33 -19.70 6.70
N ASN A 285 -0.87 -19.98 7.88
CA ASN A 285 -0.08 -20.16 9.12
C ASN A 285 0.91 -21.33 9.00
N GLU A 286 0.51 -22.43 8.35
CA GLU A 286 1.38 -23.56 8.05
C GLU A 286 2.53 -23.17 7.11
N ARG A 287 2.24 -22.42 6.02
CA ARG A 287 3.28 -21.88 5.12
C ARG A 287 4.21 -20.90 5.84
N ASP A 288 3.68 -19.98 6.65
CA ASP A 288 4.47 -19.02 7.43
C ASP A 288 5.34 -19.72 8.50
N LEU A 289 4.85 -20.81 9.11
CA LEU A 289 5.59 -21.67 10.04
C LEU A 289 6.66 -22.51 9.32
N GLN A 290 6.37 -23.03 8.12
CA GLN A 290 7.33 -23.80 7.33
C GLN A 290 8.49 -22.93 6.84
N VAL A 291 8.20 -21.70 6.39
CA VAL A 291 9.22 -20.69 6.05
C VAL A 291 10.07 -20.34 7.27
N GLN A 292 9.49 -20.18 8.46
CA GLN A 292 10.25 -19.96 9.69
C GLN A 292 11.11 -21.15 10.11
N ARG A 293 10.60 -22.39 9.96
CA ARG A 293 11.39 -23.61 10.22
C ARG A 293 12.59 -23.70 9.28
N GLU A 294 12.37 -23.50 7.98
CA GLU A 294 13.46 -23.48 7.01
C GLU A 294 14.46 -22.37 7.34
N GLN A 295 14.01 -21.14 7.60
CA GLN A 295 14.89 -20.04 8.02
C GLN A 295 15.69 -20.36 9.28
N ALA A 296 15.09 -21.00 10.30
CA ALA A 296 15.78 -21.41 11.51
C ALA A 296 16.85 -22.49 11.25
N GLU A 297 16.59 -23.47 10.39
CA GLU A 297 17.59 -24.46 9.98
C GLU A 297 18.72 -23.82 9.16
N ARG A 298 18.37 -22.94 8.20
CA ARG A 298 19.34 -22.13 7.44
C ARG A 298 20.23 -21.30 8.36
N HIS A 299 19.67 -20.68 9.40
CA HIS A 299 20.39 -19.91 10.41
C HIS A 299 21.29 -20.81 11.27
N ARG A 300 20.79 -21.94 11.77
CA ARG A 300 21.58 -22.90 12.56
C ARG A 300 22.79 -23.45 11.78
N MET A 301 22.59 -23.77 10.49
CA MET A 301 23.70 -24.16 9.61
C MET A 301 24.67 -22.99 9.38
N ALA A 302 24.14 -21.79 9.13
CA ALA A 302 24.93 -20.58 8.95
C ALA A 302 25.79 -20.24 10.17
N GLU A 303 25.26 -20.32 11.40
CA GLU A 303 26.01 -20.09 12.66
C GLU A 303 27.14 -21.09 12.84
N THR A 304 26.89 -22.38 12.57
CA THR A 304 27.90 -23.45 12.63
C THR A 304 29.05 -23.13 11.67
N LEU A 305 28.74 -22.80 10.42
CA LEU A 305 29.73 -22.42 9.40
C LEU A 305 30.43 -21.10 9.74
N ASP A 306 29.73 -20.12 10.32
CA ASP A 306 30.33 -18.85 10.74
C ASP A 306 31.34 -19.07 11.87
N PHE A 307 31.09 -19.99 12.79
CA PHE A 307 32.05 -20.39 13.82
C PHE A 307 33.30 -21.05 13.20
N GLU A 308 33.11 -21.97 12.25
CA GLU A 308 34.22 -22.63 11.55
C GLU A 308 35.06 -21.65 10.72
N ILE A 309 34.41 -20.77 9.95
CA ILE A 309 35.07 -19.74 9.15
C ILE A 309 35.82 -18.74 10.05
N LYS A 310 35.21 -18.27 11.15
CA LYS A 310 35.89 -17.38 12.12
C LYS A 310 37.08 -18.07 12.78
N ARG A 311 36.93 -19.32 13.22
CA ARG A 311 38.01 -20.11 13.82
C ARG A 311 39.16 -20.37 12.83
N TRP A 312 38.85 -20.57 11.55
CA TRP A 312 39.84 -20.69 10.49
C TRP A 312 40.53 -19.36 10.15
N ALA A 313 39.80 -18.25 10.13
CA ALA A 313 40.32 -16.92 9.80
C ALA A 313 41.15 -16.31 10.95
N ALA A 314 40.80 -16.62 12.20
CA ALA A 314 41.46 -16.12 13.41
C ALA A 314 42.99 -16.23 13.34
N GLY A 315 43.68 -15.15 13.73
CA GLY A 315 45.14 -15.02 13.65
C GLY A 315 45.72 -14.89 12.23
N LYS A 316 44.90 -15.04 11.17
CA LYS A 316 45.31 -14.92 9.76
C LYS A 316 44.52 -13.83 9.00
N GLU A 317 43.54 -13.20 9.64
CA GLU A 317 42.81 -12.05 9.09
C GLU A 317 43.78 -10.95 8.63
N GLY A 318 43.58 -10.39 7.44
CA GLY A 318 44.53 -9.46 6.82
C GLY A 318 45.71 -10.11 6.06
N ASN A 319 46.18 -11.30 6.44
CA ASN A 319 47.30 -11.97 5.76
C ASN A 319 46.80 -12.83 4.58
N LEU A 320 46.72 -12.22 3.40
CA LEU A 320 46.22 -12.86 2.19
C LEU A 320 46.98 -14.15 1.78
N ARG A 321 48.28 -14.24 2.09
CA ARG A 321 49.09 -15.45 1.82
C ARG A 321 48.64 -16.61 2.69
N ALA A 322 48.52 -16.39 4.00
CA ALA A 322 48.09 -17.40 4.96
C ALA A 322 46.64 -17.86 4.75
N LEU A 323 45.75 -16.95 4.33
CA LEU A 323 44.38 -17.29 3.97
C LEU A 323 44.35 -18.17 2.70
N LEU A 324 45.04 -17.79 1.62
CA LEU A 324 45.07 -18.58 0.39
C LEU A 324 45.71 -19.98 0.58
N SER A 325 46.78 -20.09 1.36
CA SER A 325 47.47 -21.37 1.63
C SER A 325 46.73 -22.31 2.59
N THR A 326 45.66 -21.85 3.25
CA THR A 326 44.84 -22.66 4.16
C THR A 326 43.37 -22.76 3.75
N LEU A 327 43.00 -22.21 2.59
CA LEU A 327 41.63 -22.12 2.08
C LEU A 327 40.99 -23.49 1.81
N GLN A 328 41.79 -24.52 1.53
CA GLN A 328 41.36 -25.91 1.35
C GLN A 328 40.69 -26.53 2.58
N TYR A 329 40.84 -25.97 3.77
CA TYR A 329 40.21 -26.49 5.00
C TYR A 329 38.78 -25.96 5.25
N VAL A 330 38.31 -25.01 4.44
CA VAL A 330 36.96 -24.40 4.55
C VAL A 330 36.13 -24.58 3.28
N LEU A 331 36.77 -24.88 2.15
CA LEU A 331 36.07 -25.18 0.90
C LEU A 331 35.70 -26.67 0.79
N TRP A 332 34.56 -26.92 0.16
CA TRP A 332 34.11 -28.27 -0.18
C TRP A 332 34.90 -28.82 -1.39
N PRO A 333 35.13 -30.15 -1.50
CA PRO A 333 36.03 -30.72 -2.52
C PRO A 333 35.70 -30.32 -3.97
N GLU A 334 34.41 -30.25 -4.30
CA GLU A 334 33.91 -30.00 -5.65
C GLU A 334 34.12 -28.55 -6.13
N CYS A 335 34.58 -27.63 -5.27
CA CYS A 335 34.80 -26.24 -5.68
C CYS A 335 35.85 -26.11 -6.80
N GLY A 336 36.81 -27.04 -6.90
CA GLY A 336 37.93 -26.99 -7.85
C GLY A 336 39.11 -26.12 -7.38
N TRP A 337 39.16 -25.78 -6.09
CA TRP A 337 40.35 -25.23 -5.47
C TRP A 337 41.50 -26.26 -5.50
N GLN A 338 42.73 -25.76 -5.44
CA GLN A 338 43.93 -26.58 -5.35
C GLN A 338 44.76 -26.04 -4.19
N PRO A 339 45.24 -26.88 -3.26
CA PRO A 339 46.14 -26.43 -2.19
C PRO A 339 47.34 -25.69 -2.78
N VAL A 340 47.72 -24.57 -2.17
CA VAL A 340 48.83 -23.73 -2.60
C VAL A 340 49.82 -23.63 -1.46
N SER A 341 51.10 -23.92 -1.68
CA SER A 341 52.10 -23.82 -0.62
C SER A 341 52.40 -22.35 -0.30
N LEU A 342 52.90 -22.09 0.90
CA LEU A 342 53.31 -20.72 1.26
C LEU A 342 54.53 -20.27 0.42
N THR A 343 55.34 -21.23 -0.05
CA THR A 343 56.45 -21.03 -1.01
C THR A 343 55.97 -20.54 -2.38
N ASP A 344 54.85 -21.05 -2.91
CA ASP A 344 54.26 -20.56 -4.17
C ASP A 344 53.72 -19.13 -4.05
N LEU A 345 53.46 -18.67 -2.82
CA LEU A 345 52.85 -17.39 -2.48
C LEU A 345 53.85 -16.32 -2.03
N ILE A 346 55.16 -16.55 -2.17
CA ILE A 346 56.20 -15.55 -1.88
C ILE A 346 55.99 -14.30 -2.74
N ALA A 347 55.99 -14.44 -4.07
CA ALA A 347 55.91 -13.32 -5.00
C ALA A 347 54.49 -12.71 -5.07
N ALA A 348 54.40 -11.37 -5.04
CA ALA A 348 53.12 -10.64 -5.10
C ALA A 348 52.30 -10.96 -6.36
N ALA A 349 52.96 -11.21 -7.50
CA ALA A 349 52.32 -11.65 -8.73
C ALA A 349 51.60 -13.01 -8.57
N SER A 350 52.23 -13.97 -7.89
CA SER A 350 51.62 -15.27 -7.57
C SER A 350 50.42 -15.12 -6.64
N VAL A 351 50.53 -14.31 -5.58
CA VAL A 351 49.41 -14.00 -4.68
C VAL A 351 48.23 -13.42 -5.47
N LYS A 352 48.47 -12.45 -6.37
CA LYS A 352 47.46 -11.83 -7.23
C LYS A 352 46.82 -12.83 -8.21
N LYS A 353 47.58 -13.81 -8.71
CA LYS A 353 47.10 -14.91 -9.58
C LYS A 353 46.20 -15.89 -8.81
N PHE A 354 46.66 -16.39 -7.66
CA PHE A 354 45.90 -17.33 -6.83
C PHE A 354 44.66 -16.67 -6.18
N TYR A 355 44.76 -15.39 -5.79
CA TYR A 355 43.61 -14.59 -5.34
C TYR A 355 42.49 -14.56 -6.39
N ARG A 356 42.82 -14.23 -7.65
CA ARG A 356 41.84 -14.23 -8.74
C ARG A 356 41.22 -15.62 -8.94
N LYS A 357 42.03 -16.69 -8.91
CA LYS A 357 41.54 -18.07 -8.98
C LYS A 357 40.55 -18.38 -7.84
N ALA A 358 40.87 -18.02 -6.60
CA ALA A 358 39.99 -18.20 -5.45
C ALA A 358 38.65 -17.48 -5.64
N THR A 359 38.68 -16.19 -6.00
CA THR A 359 37.45 -15.41 -6.23
C THR A 359 36.57 -15.94 -7.35
N LEU A 360 37.11 -16.72 -8.30
CA LEU A 360 36.35 -17.36 -9.38
C LEU A 360 35.76 -18.71 -8.94
N CYS A 361 36.54 -19.57 -8.27
CA CYS A 361 36.06 -20.83 -7.69
C CYS A 361 34.93 -20.62 -6.67
N ILE A 362 34.94 -19.46 -6.00
CA ILE A 362 34.09 -19.10 -4.86
C ILE A 362 33.08 -18.00 -5.27
N HIS A 363 32.92 -17.72 -6.56
CA HIS A 363 31.94 -16.72 -7.02
C HIS A 363 30.50 -17.28 -6.88
N PRO A 364 29.53 -16.55 -6.29
CA PRO A 364 28.18 -17.09 -6.05
C PRO A 364 27.47 -17.60 -7.31
N ASP A 365 27.73 -17.01 -8.48
CA ASP A 365 27.25 -17.53 -9.78
C ASP A 365 27.85 -18.90 -10.14
N LYS A 366 29.17 -19.10 -9.96
CA LYS A 366 29.83 -20.39 -10.23
C LYS A 366 29.44 -21.47 -9.21
N VAL A 367 29.18 -21.05 -7.98
CA VAL A 367 28.62 -21.89 -6.91
C VAL A 367 27.17 -22.30 -7.30
N GLN A 368 26.32 -21.34 -7.68
CA GLN A 368 24.95 -21.60 -8.16
C GLN A 368 24.91 -22.52 -9.40
N GLN A 369 25.80 -22.34 -10.39
CA GLN A 369 25.90 -23.17 -11.59
C GLN A 369 26.27 -24.63 -11.30
N LYS A 370 26.97 -24.91 -10.19
CA LYS A 370 27.28 -26.27 -9.73
C LYS A 370 26.16 -26.91 -8.90
N GLY A 371 24.96 -26.33 -8.85
CA GLY A 371 23.84 -26.87 -8.07
C GLY A 371 24.00 -26.72 -6.55
N ALA A 372 24.84 -25.78 -6.10
CA ALA A 372 25.33 -25.73 -4.73
C ALA A 372 24.25 -25.65 -3.63
N ASN A 373 24.51 -26.44 -2.59
CA ASN A 373 23.85 -26.37 -1.27
C ASN A 373 23.99 -24.95 -0.68
N LEU A 374 22.98 -24.49 0.06
CA LEU A 374 22.99 -23.19 0.74
C LEU A 374 24.23 -22.98 1.62
N GLN A 375 24.71 -24.03 2.27
CA GLN A 375 25.95 -24.01 3.07
C GLN A 375 27.15 -23.49 2.25
N GLN A 376 27.31 -24.01 1.03
CA GLN A 376 28.39 -23.64 0.11
C GLN A 376 28.24 -22.18 -0.36
N LYS A 377 27.02 -21.71 -0.59
CA LYS A 377 26.71 -20.30 -0.93
C LYS A 377 27.07 -19.36 0.22
N TYR A 378 26.77 -19.74 1.46
CA TYR A 378 27.08 -18.97 2.66
C TYR A 378 28.60 -18.87 2.89
N ILE A 379 29.32 -19.99 2.82
CA ILE A 379 30.79 -20.03 2.87
C ILE A 379 31.38 -19.10 1.80
N ALA A 380 30.83 -19.15 0.59
CA ALA A 380 31.29 -18.33 -0.53
C ALA A 380 31.12 -16.82 -0.31
N GLU A 381 29.94 -16.39 0.14
CA GLU A 381 29.65 -14.99 0.47
C GLU A 381 30.55 -14.47 1.61
N LYS A 382 30.74 -15.28 2.66
CA LYS A 382 31.60 -14.93 3.80
C LYS A 382 33.07 -14.84 3.38
N PHE A 383 33.60 -15.82 2.65
CA PHE A 383 34.96 -15.74 2.12
C PHE A 383 35.13 -14.53 1.19
N LEU A 384 34.18 -14.27 0.27
CA LEU A 384 34.23 -13.10 -0.60
C LEU A 384 34.22 -11.78 0.20
N THR A 385 33.52 -11.75 1.33
CA THR A 385 33.48 -10.58 2.24
C THR A 385 34.83 -10.36 2.94
N PHE A 386 35.45 -11.39 3.55
CA PHE A 386 36.81 -11.30 4.09
C PHE A 386 37.83 -10.93 3.00
N SER A 387 37.74 -11.60 1.85
CA SER A 387 38.56 -11.36 0.65
C SER A 387 38.48 -9.90 0.19
N ARG A 388 37.29 -9.29 0.17
CA ARG A 388 37.11 -7.87 -0.18
C ARG A 388 37.66 -6.92 0.89
N LYS A 389 37.46 -7.22 2.18
CA LYS A 389 37.96 -6.39 3.30
C LYS A 389 39.49 -6.32 3.38
N HIS A 390 40.18 -7.41 3.05
CA HIS A 390 41.65 -7.49 3.19
C HIS A 390 42.41 -7.44 1.86
N GLY A 391 41.81 -7.91 0.77
CA GLY A 391 42.47 -8.04 -0.53
C GLY A 391 42.87 -6.71 -1.17
N THR A 392 42.04 -5.66 -1.06
CA THR A 392 42.35 -4.33 -1.61
C THR A 392 43.59 -3.72 -0.95
N SER A 393 43.55 -3.59 0.38
CA SER A 393 44.63 -3.02 1.20
C SER A 393 45.93 -3.83 1.12
N SER A 394 45.84 -5.17 1.08
CA SER A 394 47.01 -6.05 1.01
C SER A 394 47.66 -6.02 -0.39
N ILE A 395 46.87 -6.05 -1.46
CA ILE A 395 47.40 -5.98 -2.84
C ILE A 395 48.04 -4.61 -3.12
N GLN A 396 47.44 -3.51 -2.66
CA GLN A 396 48.04 -2.18 -2.82
C GLN A 396 49.34 -2.04 -2.02
N ARG A 397 49.41 -2.50 -0.76
CA ARG A 397 50.68 -2.51 0.00
C ARG A 397 51.76 -3.39 -0.66
N SER A 398 51.38 -4.51 -1.28
CA SER A 398 52.31 -5.35 -2.07
C SER A 398 52.70 -4.80 -3.44
N SER A 399 52.26 -3.57 -3.77
CA SER A 399 52.62 -2.86 -5.01
C SER A 399 53.50 -1.62 -4.75
N PHE A 400 54.00 -1.46 -3.52
CA PHE A 400 54.75 -0.29 -3.05
C PHE A 400 56.05 -0.65 -2.29
N ASN A 401 56.39 -1.94 -2.23
CA ASN A 401 57.62 -2.53 -1.70
C ASN A 401 58.18 -3.51 -2.75
#